data_AF-A0A7C1T8D4-F1
#
_entry.id   AF-A0A7C1T8D4-F1
#
_cell.length_a   1.000
_cell.length_b   1.000
_cell.length_c   1.000
_cell.angle_alpha   90.00
_cell.angle_beta   90.00
_cell.angle_gamma   90.00
#
_symmetry.space_group_name_H-M   'P 1'
#
loop_
_entity.id
_entity.type
_entity.pdbx_description
1 polymer ?
#
loop_
_entity_poly.entity_id
_entity_poly.type
_entity_poly.pdbx_seq_one_letter_code
_entity_poly.pdbx_strand_id
1 'polypeptide(L)'
;MVTRQSSYNYDEILACGRGELFGEGNAQLPLPPMLMVHRITDISETGGAFDKGYIRAEYDVRPDDWYFPCHFQGNPIMPGCLGLDGMWQLTGFFLGWLGEPGRGMALSTGEVKFKGMVRPETKLLEYGIDFKRVMRGRLVLGTADGWLK
;
A
#
# COMPACT_ATOMS: atom_id res chain seq x y z
N MET A 1 14.47 -7.30 -21.33
CA MET A 1 13.60 -7.11 -20.16
C MET A 1 13.36 -5.61 -20.05
N VAL A 2 12.10 -5.17 -19.96
CA VAL A 2 11.81 -3.77 -19.64
C VAL A 2 12.16 -3.60 -18.17
N THR A 3 13.19 -2.82 -17.87
CA THR A 3 13.56 -2.50 -16.49
C THR A 3 12.49 -1.54 -15.95
N ARG A 4 11.59 -2.06 -15.12
CA ARG A 4 10.60 -1.23 -14.42
C ARG A 4 11.25 -0.56 -13.22
N GLN A 5 10.83 0.66 -12.93
CA GLN A 5 11.26 1.39 -11.75
C GLN A 5 10.87 0.64 -10.48
N SER A 6 11.83 0.46 -9.58
CA SER A 6 11.70 -0.35 -8.36
C SER A 6 11.54 0.46 -7.07
N SER A 7 11.46 1.79 -7.14
CA SER A 7 11.18 2.66 -5.99
C SER A 7 10.46 3.92 -6.44
N TYR A 8 9.61 4.48 -5.59
CA TYR A 8 8.76 5.63 -5.92
C TYR A 8 8.73 6.61 -4.75
N ASN A 9 8.99 7.88 -5.02
CA ASN A 9 8.91 8.96 -4.05
C ASN A 9 7.47 9.50 -3.89
N TYR A 10 7.27 10.44 -2.97
CA TYR A 10 5.93 10.96 -2.66
C TYR A 10 5.22 11.63 -3.84
N ASP A 11 5.94 12.37 -4.68
CA ASP A 11 5.36 13.03 -5.85
C ASP A 11 4.88 12.02 -6.88
N GLU A 12 5.62 10.91 -7.04
CA GLU A 12 5.25 9.80 -7.93
C GLU A 12 4.08 8.98 -7.37
N ILE A 13 4.03 8.79 -6.05
CA ILE A 13 2.88 8.19 -5.37
C ILE A 13 1.63 9.05 -5.57
N LEU A 14 1.75 10.38 -5.45
CA LEU A 14 0.66 11.31 -5.72
C LEU A 14 0.27 11.31 -7.21
N ALA A 15 1.22 11.18 -8.13
CA ALA A 15 0.94 11.02 -9.56
C ALA A 15 0.14 9.76 -9.85
N CYS A 16 0.44 8.64 -9.16
CA CYS A 16 -0.41 7.44 -9.20
C CYS A 16 -1.83 7.74 -8.72
N GLY A 17 -1.99 8.48 -7.62
CA GLY A 17 -3.31 8.88 -7.12
C GLY A 17 -4.10 9.75 -8.10
N ARG A 18 -3.42 10.61 -8.86
CA ARG A 18 -4.02 11.43 -9.94
C ARG A 18 -4.28 10.66 -11.24
N GLY A 19 -3.87 9.38 -11.32
CA GLY A 19 -4.03 8.55 -12.52
C GLY A 19 -3.01 8.84 -13.62
N GLU A 20 -1.92 9.51 -13.29
CA GLU A 20 -0.87 9.94 -14.23
C GLU A 20 0.22 8.87 -14.41
N LEU A 21 0.27 7.84 -13.54
CA LEU A 21 1.35 6.86 -13.51
C LEU A 21 1.10 5.63 -14.40
N PHE A 22 -0.07 4.99 -14.28
CA PHE A 22 -0.38 3.75 -15.00
C PHE A 22 -1.29 3.95 -16.22
N GLY A 23 -1.65 5.19 -16.52
CA GLY A 23 -2.54 5.55 -17.62
C GLY A 23 -4.04 5.51 -17.28
N GLU A 24 -4.84 6.12 -18.15
CA GLU A 24 -6.29 6.27 -17.95
C GLU A 24 -6.99 4.91 -17.83
N GLY A 25 -7.85 4.77 -16.81
CA GLY A 25 -8.64 3.56 -16.59
C GLY A 25 -7.94 2.44 -15.82
N ASN A 26 -6.66 2.62 -15.47
CA ASN A 26 -5.86 1.64 -14.73
C ASN A 26 -5.82 1.94 -13.22
N ALA A 27 -4.96 1.22 -12.49
CA ALA A 27 -4.84 1.34 -11.05
C ALA A 27 -4.51 2.79 -10.64
N GLN A 28 -5.15 3.23 -9.55
CA GLN A 28 -4.89 4.52 -8.91
C GLN A 28 -4.82 4.30 -7.40
N LEU A 29 -3.90 5.00 -6.75
CA LEU A 29 -3.90 5.10 -5.30
C LEU A 29 -4.98 6.11 -4.84
N PRO A 30 -5.44 6.06 -3.58
CA PRO A 30 -6.20 7.16 -3.00
C PRO A 30 -5.34 8.43 -2.95
N LEU A 31 -5.99 9.59 -2.90
CA LEU A 31 -5.33 10.86 -2.56
C LEU A 31 -5.41 11.11 -1.04
N PRO A 32 -4.54 11.97 -0.46
CA PRO A 32 -4.71 12.45 0.89
C PRO A 32 -6.14 13.00 1.12
N PRO A 33 -6.75 12.76 2.30
CA PRO A 33 -6.14 12.17 3.50
C PRO A 33 -6.18 10.63 3.57
N MET A 34 -6.68 9.95 2.55
CA MET A 34 -6.81 8.48 2.53
C MET A 34 -5.57 7.74 2.04
N LEU A 35 -4.61 8.44 1.43
CA LEU A 35 -3.34 7.87 0.99
C LEU A 35 -2.48 7.43 2.19
N MET A 36 -2.25 6.13 2.34
CA MET A 36 -1.53 5.52 3.48
C MET A 36 -0.12 5.05 3.11
N VAL A 37 0.46 5.62 2.06
CA VAL A 37 1.81 5.33 1.57
C VAL A 37 2.47 6.64 1.20
N HIS A 38 3.67 6.92 1.71
CA HIS A 38 4.46 8.08 1.29
C HIS A 38 5.50 7.74 0.24
N ARG A 39 6.03 6.52 0.28
CA ARG A 39 7.07 6.07 -0.66
C ARG A 39 7.08 4.55 -0.78
N ILE A 40 7.45 4.07 -1.95
CA ILE A 40 7.81 2.66 -2.17
C ILE A 40 9.33 2.61 -2.20
N THR A 41 9.92 1.89 -1.27
CA THR A 41 11.38 1.78 -1.15
C THR A 41 11.95 0.68 -2.03
N ASP A 42 11.18 -0.38 -2.28
CA ASP A 42 11.56 -1.48 -3.16
C ASP A 42 10.34 -2.25 -3.70
N ILE A 43 10.37 -2.66 -4.95
CA ILE A 43 9.34 -3.50 -5.60
C ILE A 43 9.98 -4.42 -6.65
N SER A 44 9.61 -5.69 -6.63
CA SER A 44 10.19 -6.73 -7.48
C SER A 44 9.16 -7.79 -7.89
N GLU A 45 9.31 -8.35 -9.10
CA GLU A 45 8.51 -9.49 -9.59
C GLU A 45 8.94 -10.83 -8.97
N THR A 46 10.15 -10.88 -8.39
CA THR A 46 10.75 -12.08 -7.79
C THR A 46 11.17 -11.82 -6.34
N GLY A 47 11.43 -12.89 -5.59
CA GLY A 47 11.70 -12.80 -4.15
C GLY A 47 10.45 -12.66 -3.30
N GLY A 48 10.64 -12.21 -2.07
CA GLY A 48 9.62 -12.24 -1.02
C GLY A 48 9.41 -13.66 -0.46
N ALA A 49 8.49 -13.80 0.48
CA ALA A 49 8.29 -15.06 1.22
C ALA A 49 7.88 -16.27 0.34
N PHE A 50 7.36 -16.03 -0.87
CA PHE A 50 6.85 -17.06 -1.77
C PHE A 50 7.54 -17.07 -3.15
N ASP A 51 8.56 -16.23 -3.35
CA ASP A 51 9.23 -16.03 -4.65
C ASP A 51 8.25 -15.69 -5.80
N LYS A 52 7.25 -14.86 -5.50
CA LYS A 52 6.27 -14.31 -6.48
C LYS A 52 6.25 -12.79 -6.49
N GLY A 53 7.29 -12.18 -5.95
CA GLY A 53 7.44 -10.74 -5.89
C GLY A 53 6.95 -10.14 -4.59
N TYR A 54 7.32 -8.88 -4.39
CA TYR A 54 7.06 -8.14 -3.17
C TYR A 54 7.03 -6.65 -3.43
N ILE A 55 6.48 -5.92 -2.46
CA ILE A 55 6.57 -4.45 -2.37
C ILE A 55 6.88 -4.05 -0.91
N ARG A 56 7.78 -3.09 -0.76
CA ARG A 56 8.20 -2.47 0.51
C ARG A 56 7.93 -0.98 0.44
N ALA A 57 7.35 -0.42 1.48
CA ALA A 57 6.91 0.95 1.48
C ALA A 57 6.94 1.56 2.88
N GLU A 58 6.89 2.89 2.93
CA GLU A 58 6.99 3.65 4.16
C GLU A 58 5.92 4.74 4.22
N TYR A 59 5.50 5.07 5.44
CA TYR A 59 4.65 6.20 5.78
C TYR A 59 5.26 6.96 6.95
N ASP A 60 5.50 8.25 6.78
CA ASP A 60 6.03 9.12 7.84
C ASP A 60 4.87 9.54 8.75
N VAL A 61 4.89 9.10 10.00
CA VAL A 61 3.85 9.45 10.98
C VAL A 61 4.16 10.82 11.54
N ARG A 62 3.17 11.71 11.49
CA ARG A 62 3.28 13.06 12.04
C ARG A 62 2.33 13.23 13.21
N PRO A 63 2.75 13.88 14.32
CA PRO A 63 1.88 14.09 15.47
C PRO A 63 0.56 14.82 15.16
N ASP A 64 0.53 15.58 14.06
CA ASP A 64 -0.59 16.34 13.54
C ASP A 64 -1.35 15.64 12.39
N ASP A 65 -1.07 14.36 12.12
CA ASP A 65 -1.84 13.59 11.16
C ASP A 65 -3.34 13.63 11.51
N TRP A 66 -4.16 13.80 10.46
CA TRP A 66 -5.58 14.15 10.57
C TRP A 66 -6.40 13.21 11.46
N TYR A 67 -5.98 11.95 11.56
CA TYR A 67 -6.70 10.93 12.30
C TYR A 67 -6.44 11.01 13.82
N PHE A 68 -5.32 11.56 14.29
CA PHE A 68 -5.01 11.61 15.73
C PHE A 68 -5.98 12.48 16.53
N PRO A 69 -6.36 13.70 16.08
CA PRO A 69 -7.33 14.53 16.79
C PRO A 69 -8.73 13.91 16.92
N CYS A 70 -9.11 13.03 15.98
CA CYS A 70 -10.45 12.41 15.97
C CYS A 70 -10.47 10.94 16.41
N HIS A 71 -9.32 10.28 16.61
CA HIS A 71 -9.25 8.87 16.97
C HIS A 71 -8.14 8.65 18.01
N PHE A 72 -8.41 8.82 19.30
CA PHE A 72 -9.62 9.34 19.95
C PHE A 72 -9.29 10.62 20.72
N GLN A 73 -10.30 11.41 21.09
CA GLN A 73 -10.09 12.57 21.97
C GLN A 73 -9.45 12.12 23.30
N GLY A 74 -8.26 12.64 23.61
CA GLY A 74 -7.49 12.28 24.81
C GLY A 74 -6.75 10.92 24.74
N ASN A 75 -6.88 10.17 23.64
CA ASN A 75 -6.15 8.91 23.42
C ASN A 75 -5.82 8.75 21.92
N PRO A 76 -4.88 9.55 21.38
CA PRO A 76 -4.55 9.57 19.97
C PRO A 76 -3.86 8.27 19.55
N ILE A 77 -4.48 7.54 18.61
CA ILE A 77 -4.04 6.27 18.07
C ILE A 77 -4.44 6.22 16.59
N MET A 78 -3.53 5.87 15.67
CA MET A 78 -3.92 5.65 14.27
C MET A 78 -4.98 4.54 14.19
N PRO A 79 -6.09 4.73 13.46
CA PRO A 79 -7.04 3.67 13.20
C PRO A 79 -6.34 2.48 12.50
N GLY A 80 -6.39 1.29 13.11
CA GLY A 80 -5.75 0.08 12.54
C GLY A 80 -6.26 -0.29 11.14
N CYS A 81 -7.49 0.12 10.80
CA CYS A 81 -8.03 -0.04 9.45
C CYS A 81 -7.29 0.76 8.39
N LEU A 82 -6.68 1.91 8.73
CA LEU A 82 -5.87 2.69 7.79
C LEU A 82 -4.55 1.97 7.49
N GLY A 83 -3.94 1.35 8.49
CA GLY A 83 -2.78 0.47 8.29
C GLY A 83 -3.12 -0.72 7.40
N LEU A 84 -4.30 -1.32 7.58
CA LEU A 84 -4.79 -2.38 6.70
C LEU A 84 -5.05 -1.89 5.27
N ASP A 85 -5.63 -0.70 5.11
CA ASP A 85 -5.87 -0.11 3.79
C ASP A 85 -4.59 0.19 3.04
N GLY A 86 -3.53 0.64 3.72
CA GLY A 86 -2.19 0.76 3.13
C GLY A 86 -1.70 -0.54 2.49
N MET A 87 -2.01 -1.70 3.09
CA MET A 87 -1.66 -3.01 2.50
C MET A 87 -2.47 -3.30 1.24
N TRP A 88 -3.75 -2.96 1.20
CA TRP A 88 -4.58 -3.10 -0.01
C TRP A 88 -4.14 -2.13 -1.12
N GLN A 89 -3.82 -0.89 -0.76
CA GLN A 89 -3.28 0.13 -1.67
C GLN A 89 -2.01 -0.38 -2.37
N LEU A 90 -1.05 -0.91 -1.61
CA LEU A 90 0.20 -1.48 -2.14
C LEU A 90 -0.04 -2.73 -2.98
N THR A 91 -1.02 -3.56 -2.60
CA THR A 91 -1.40 -4.74 -3.39
C THR A 91 -1.95 -4.33 -4.76
N GLY A 92 -2.82 -3.32 -4.82
CA GLY A 92 -3.35 -2.77 -6.06
C GLY A 92 -2.29 -2.06 -6.89
N PHE A 93 -1.40 -1.30 -6.25
CA PHE A 93 -0.26 -0.65 -6.92
C PHE A 93 0.62 -1.68 -7.63
N PHE A 94 0.94 -2.79 -6.97
CA PHE A 94 1.76 -3.85 -7.57
C PHE A 94 1.15 -4.42 -8.86
N LEU A 95 -0.18 -4.61 -8.90
CA LEU A 95 -0.86 -5.06 -10.12
C LEU A 95 -0.76 -4.02 -11.24
N GLY A 96 -0.97 -2.74 -10.92
CA GLY A 96 -0.74 -1.66 -11.88
C GLY A 96 0.71 -1.60 -12.38
N TRP A 97 1.68 -1.79 -11.47
CA TRP A 97 3.10 -1.82 -11.77
C TRP A 97 3.51 -2.99 -12.68
N LEU A 98 2.89 -4.17 -12.50
CA LEU A 98 3.06 -5.29 -13.43
C LEU A 98 2.56 -4.97 -14.85
N GLY A 99 1.73 -3.93 -15.01
CA GLY A 99 1.10 -3.54 -16.26
C GLY A 99 -0.29 -4.14 -16.45
N GLU A 100 -0.93 -4.61 -15.37
CA GLU A 100 -2.28 -5.17 -15.46
C GLU A 100 -3.32 -4.05 -15.64
N PRO A 101 -4.29 -4.22 -16.56
CA PRO A 101 -5.28 -3.19 -16.82
C PRO A 101 -6.39 -3.17 -15.76
N GLY A 102 -7.04 -2.02 -15.63
CA GLY A 102 -8.27 -1.84 -14.85
C GLY A 102 -8.08 -1.16 -13.49
N ARG A 103 -9.21 -0.76 -12.89
CA ARG A 103 -9.24 -0.03 -11.62
C ARG A 103 -9.20 -1.00 -10.43
N GLY A 104 -8.38 -0.67 -9.44
CA GLY A 104 -8.20 -1.50 -8.24
C GLY A 104 -9.42 -1.47 -7.32
N MET A 105 -9.77 -2.64 -6.79
CA MET A 105 -10.80 -2.81 -5.75
C MET A 105 -10.30 -3.84 -4.73
N ALA A 106 -10.31 -3.49 -3.45
CA ALA A 106 -10.09 -4.48 -2.39
C ALA A 106 -11.28 -5.46 -2.35
N LEU A 107 -11.02 -6.76 -2.28
CA LEU A 107 -12.06 -7.80 -2.35
C LEU A 107 -12.30 -8.48 -1.02
N SER A 108 -11.23 -8.92 -0.35
CA SER A 108 -11.30 -9.62 0.91
C SER A 108 -9.99 -9.52 1.66
N THR A 109 -10.02 -9.86 2.94
CA THR A 109 -8.85 -10.16 3.74
C THR A 109 -9.07 -11.47 4.46
N GLY A 110 -7.99 -12.20 4.71
CA GLY A 110 -8.02 -13.39 5.54
C GLY A 110 -8.01 -13.01 7.02
N GLU A 111 -7.02 -13.54 7.74
CA GLU A 111 -6.83 -13.22 9.15
C GLU A 111 -6.08 -11.88 9.31
N VAL A 112 -6.57 -11.00 10.18
CA VAL A 112 -5.91 -9.74 10.55
C VAL A 112 -5.60 -9.76 12.05
N LYS A 113 -4.37 -9.42 12.42
CA LYS A 113 -3.92 -9.35 13.82
C LYS A 113 -3.28 -8.00 14.11
N PHE A 114 -3.91 -7.21 14.97
CA PHE A 114 -3.32 -6.00 15.53
C PHE A 114 -2.59 -6.34 16.83
N LYS A 115 -1.26 -6.21 16.85
CA LYS A 115 -0.39 -6.55 17.99
C LYS A 115 0.24 -5.33 18.68
N GLY A 116 0.01 -4.15 18.12
CA GLY A 116 0.58 -2.88 18.59
C GLY A 116 -0.31 -1.71 18.19
N MET A 117 0.08 -0.52 18.63
CA MET A 117 -0.63 0.73 18.37
C MET A 117 0.38 1.75 17.83
N VAL A 118 -0.04 2.53 16.85
CA VAL A 118 0.71 3.68 16.34
C VAL A 118 0.19 4.92 17.08
N ARG A 119 1.06 5.64 17.79
CA ARG A 119 0.70 6.89 18.47
C ARG A 119 1.55 8.06 17.95
N PRO A 120 1.29 9.31 18.38
CA PRO A 120 1.97 10.49 17.83
C PRO A 120 3.50 10.50 17.97
N GLU A 121 4.07 9.69 18.86
CA GLU A 121 5.53 9.55 18.99
C GLU A 121 6.16 8.67 17.90
N THR A 122 5.37 7.80 17.26
CA THR A 122 5.82 6.93 16.19
C THR A 122 6.29 7.81 15.03
N LYS A 123 7.40 7.44 14.40
CA LYS A 123 8.04 8.26 13.35
C LYS A 123 7.85 7.71 11.95
N LEU A 124 7.78 6.39 11.86
CA LEU A 124 7.78 5.68 10.59
C LEU A 124 6.94 4.43 10.75
N LEU A 125 6.12 4.18 9.74
CA LEU A 125 5.54 2.86 9.51
C LEU A 125 6.23 2.25 8.31
N GLU A 126 6.58 0.97 8.43
CA GLU A 126 7.12 0.20 7.32
C GLU A 126 6.14 -0.91 6.94
N TYR A 127 5.74 -0.92 5.67
CA TYR A 127 4.88 -1.93 5.07
C TYR A 127 5.72 -2.95 4.31
N GLY A 128 5.35 -4.21 4.40
CA GLY A 128 5.80 -5.23 3.47
C GLY A 128 4.68 -6.13 3.03
N ILE A 129 4.58 -6.32 1.72
CA ILE A 129 3.61 -7.19 1.07
C ILE A 129 4.38 -8.24 0.29
N ASP A 130 4.11 -9.51 0.56
CA ASP A 130 4.74 -10.67 -0.09
C ASP A 130 3.67 -11.44 -0.87
N PHE A 131 3.79 -11.43 -2.20
CA PHE A 131 2.76 -12.00 -3.07
C PHE A 131 2.80 -13.52 -3.01
N LYS A 132 1.63 -14.14 -2.89
CA LYS A 132 1.41 -15.59 -3.01
C LYS A 132 1.03 -15.98 -4.43
N ARG A 133 0.22 -15.14 -5.08
CA ARG A 133 -0.31 -15.41 -6.42
C ARG A 133 -0.75 -14.13 -7.13
N VAL A 134 -0.52 -14.08 -8.43
CA VAL A 134 -1.16 -13.15 -9.36
C VAL A 134 -1.90 -13.97 -10.41
N MET A 135 -3.21 -13.76 -10.55
CA MET A 135 -4.04 -14.42 -11.56
C MET A 135 -4.43 -13.45 -12.65
N ARG A 136 -4.36 -13.89 -13.90
CA ARG A 136 -4.73 -13.12 -15.10
C ARG A 136 -5.80 -13.89 -15.87
N GLY A 137 -7.06 -13.65 -15.52
CA GLY A 137 -8.20 -14.30 -16.16
C GLY A 137 -9.32 -13.29 -16.42
N ARG A 138 -10.58 -13.71 -16.21
CA ARG A 138 -11.73 -12.80 -16.25
C ARG A 138 -11.59 -11.62 -15.27
N LEU A 139 -10.86 -11.84 -14.18
CA LEU A 139 -10.48 -10.84 -13.18
C LEU A 139 -8.96 -10.95 -12.99
N VAL A 140 -8.28 -9.81 -12.94
CA VAL A 140 -6.91 -9.73 -12.44
C VAL A 140 -6.97 -9.75 -10.91
N LEU A 141 -6.30 -10.72 -10.29
CA LEU A 141 -6.34 -10.90 -8.84
C LEU A 141 -4.95 -11.09 -8.25
N GLY A 142 -4.53 -10.16 -7.40
CA GLY A 142 -3.38 -10.29 -6.52
C GLY A 142 -3.79 -10.88 -5.17
N THR A 143 -3.01 -11.84 -4.67
CA THR A 143 -3.16 -12.38 -3.32
C THR A 143 -1.79 -12.33 -2.66
N ALA A 144 -1.70 -11.74 -1.47
CA ALA A 144 -0.46 -11.50 -0.76
C ALA A 144 -0.66 -11.59 0.75
N ASP A 145 0.44 -11.84 1.47
CA ASP A 145 0.51 -11.61 2.92
C ASP A 145 1.15 -10.25 3.18
N GLY A 146 0.59 -9.51 4.13
CA GLY A 146 1.08 -8.19 4.51
C GLY A 146 1.52 -8.13 5.97
N TRP A 147 2.51 -7.30 6.24
CA TRP A 147 2.92 -6.90 7.57
C TRP A 147 3.14 -5.38 7.63
N LEU A 148 3.01 -4.86 8.84
CA LEU A 148 3.24 -3.47 9.20
C LEU A 148 4.06 -3.45 10.50
N LYS A 149 5.13 -2.66 10.55
CA LYS A 149 5.94 -2.43 11.75
C LYS A 149 6.09 -0.95 12.05
#